data_AF-D7SS11-F1
#
_entry.id   AF-D7SS11-F1
#
_cell.length_a   1.000
_cell.length_b   1.000
_cell.length_c   1.000
_cell.angle_alpha   90.00
_cell.angle_beta   90.00
_cell.angle_gamma   90.00
#
_symmetry.space_group_name_H-M   'P 1'
#
loop_
_entity.id
_entity.type
_entity.pdbx_description
1 polymer ?
#
loop_
_entity_poly.entity_id
_entity_poly.type
_entity_poly.pdbx_seq_one_letter_code
_entity_poly.pdbx_strand_id
1 'polypeptide(L)'
;MTDDADANTIATADSPFAKLPDHLLIEIFVRVPHSEWAQISSVSKLWAKQFREESLWQTALVRSFPLASQAKRWPGPIPRGLSKRRYAALCVSKHIFTLDGEMDEIVGHTYLFLKEQLQLSTMAPSSGILHGTIIDQFIACGKSRDVAHELASQIWLAVLDNLEENHYTFLLLKRFAQEGDVFLPYPYSRSIKVQWRVFEKLFTDFRDCLSHADYYDVLAIAKTKFQPIPSAWLGY
;
A
#
# COMPACT_ATOMS: atom_id res chain seq x y z
N MET A 1 41.38 14.84 33.07
CA MET A 1 40.86 15.65 31.95
C MET A 1 41.69 15.28 30.74
N THR A 2 41.30 14.18 30.10
CA THR A 2 41.88 13.67 28.86
C THR A 2 40.91 12.59 28.35
N ASP A 3 40.58 12.72 27.06
CA ASP A 3 40.27 11.63 26.13
C ASP A 3 38.93 10.89 26.24
N ASP A 4 37.83 11.60 25.93
CA ASP A 4 36.56 10.97 25.50
C ASP A 4 36.15 11.39 24.06
N ALA A 5 36.89 12.29 23.41
CA ALA A 5 36.55 12.78 22.06
C ALA A 5 37.11 11.91 20.92
N ASP A 6 38.15 11.10 21.18
CA ASP A 6 38.84 10.33 20.13
C ASP A 6 38.28 8.92 19.92
N ALA A 7 37.55 8.37 20.90
CA ALA A 7 37.03 7.00 20.80
C ALA A 7 35.91 6.83 19.76
N ASN A 8 35.14 7.89 19.46
CA ASN A 8 34.06 7.84 18.48
C ASN A 8 34.50 8.14 17.04
N THR A 9 35.72 8.65 16.84
CA THR A 9 36.22 9.00 15.50
C THR A 9 36.98 7.83 14.86
N ILE A 10 37.59 6.96 15.67
CA ILE A 10 38.53 5.93 15.18
C ILE A 10 37.81 4.70 14.57
N ALA A 11 36.57 4.39 14.96
CA ALA A 11 35.86 3.21 14.44
C ALA A 11 35.24 3.39 13.03
N THR A 12 35.24 4.60 12.46
CA THR A 12 34.59 4.89 11.16
C THR A 12 35.53 4.91 9.96
N ALA A 13 36.86 4.94 10.18
CA ALA A 13 37.84 5.14 9.12
C ALA A 13 38.25 3.87 8.33
N ASP A 14 37.95 2.68 8.86
CA ASP A 14 38.45 1.40 8.30
C ASP A 14 37.38 0.50 7.67
N SER A 15 36.17 1.00 7.45
CA SER A 15 35.23 0.26 6.58
C SER A 15 35.70 0.39 5.12
N PRO A 16 36.05 -0.72 4.43
CA PRO A 16 36.45 -0.65 3.02
C PRO A 16 35.36 -0.06 2.14
N PHE A 17 34.09 -0.17 2.56
CA PHE A 17 32.94 0.41 1.88
C PHE A 17 32.84 1.94 2.04
N ALA A 18 33.38 2.52 3.12
CA ALA A 18 33.37 3.99 3.30
C ALA A 18 34.28 4.72 2.29
N LYS A 19 35.22 4.00 1.67
CA LYS A 19 36.17 4.52 0.68
C LYS A 19 35.67 4.33 -0.76
N LEU A 20 34.55 3.63 -0.97
CA LEU A 20 34.01 3.40 -2.31
C LEU A 20 33.25 4.63 -2.83
N PRO A 21 33.38 4.96 -4.12
CA PRO A 21 32.52 5.93 -4.78
C PRO A 21 31.03 5.55 -4.71
N ASP A 22 30.16 6.55 -4.62
CA ASP A 22 28.71 6.37 -4.48
C ASP A 22 28.10 5.47 -5.55
N HIS A 23 28.54 5.59 -6.82
CA HIS A 23 28.02 4.75 -7.90
C HIS A 23 28.33 3.25 -7.70
N LEU A 24 29.49 2.89 -7.11
CA LEU A 24 29.80 1.50 -6.79
C LEU A 24 28.99 1.02 -5.59
N LEU A 25 28.80 1.87 -4.57
CA LEU A 25 27.96 1.54 -3.42
C LEU A 25 26.51 1.28 -3.84
N ILE A 26 25.93 2.14 -4.67
CA ILE A 26 24.59 1.95 -5.24
C ILE A 26 24.52 0.62 -5.98
N GLU A 27 25.49 0.35 -6.86
CA GLU A 27 25.53 -0.85 -7.69
C GLU A 27 25.67 -2.14 -6.84
N ILE A 28 26.36 -2.07 -5.69
CA ILE A 28 26.39 -3.13 -4.69
C ILE A 28 25.01 -3.27 -4.01
N PHE A 29 24.44 -2.18 -3.50
CA PHE A 29 23.17 -2.21 -2.78
C PHE A 29 22.02 -2.76 -3.62
N VAL A 30 21.90 -2.36 -4.88
CA VAL A 30 20.82 -2.82 -5.77
C VAL A 30 20.93 -4.30 -6.16
N ARG A 31 22.06 -4.96 -5.88
CA ARG A 31 22.21 -6.42 -6.04
C ARG A 31 21.75 -7.22 -4.83
N VAL A 32 21.65 -6.59 -3.66
CA VAL A 32 21.19 -7.25 -2.44
C VAL A 32 19.66 -7.35 -2.46
N PRO A 33 19.04 -8.43 -1.92
CA PRO A 33 17.60 -8.54 -1.85
C PRO A 33 16.93 -7.34 -1.17
N HIS A 34 15.80 -6.87 -1.72
CA HIS A 34 15.06 -5.72 -1.21
C HIS A 34 14.67 -5.84 0.27
N SER A 35 14.43 -7.06 0.76
CA SER A 35 14.12 -7.34 2.17
C SER A 35 15.20 -6.87 3.15
N GLU A 36 16.46 -6.79 2.71
CA GLU A 36 17.59 -6.40 3.54
C GLU A 36 17.87 -4.89 3.51
N TRP A 37 17.23 -4.15 2.59
CA TRP A 37 17.56 -2.75 2.35
C TRP A 37 17.29 -1.84 3.55
N ALA A 38 16.25 -2.13 4.33
CA ALA A 38 15.97 -1.41 5.57
C ALA A 38 17.14 -1.56 6.55
N GLN A 39 17.64 -2.78 6.74
CA GLN A 39 18.79 -3.07 7.60
C GLN A 39 20.07 -2.41 7.07
N ILE A 40 20.36 -2.53 5.78
CA ILE A 40 21.53 -1.90 5.15
C ILE A 40 21.48 -0.38 5.32
N SER A 41 20.33 0.24 5.09
CA SER A 41 20.16 1.70 5.25
C SER A 41 20.45 2.18 6.67
N SER A 42 20.31 1.31 7.68
CA SER A 42 20.55 1.63 9.09
C SER A 42 22.01 1.51 9.53
N VAL A 43 22.90 0.93 8.73
CA VAL A 43 24.31 0.67 9.09
C VAL A 43 25.10 1.95 9.31
N SER A 44 24.84 3.01 8.52
CA SER A 44 25.52 4.30 8.69
C SER A 44 24.69 5.46 8.15
N LYS A 45 24.97 6.67 8.63
CA LYS A 45 24.34 7.91 8.11
C LYS A 45 24.61 8.11 6.62
N LEU A 46 25.79 7.72 6.15
CA LEU A 46 26.17 7.79 4.74
C LEU A 46 25.28 6.88 3.89
N TRP A 47 25.09 5.63 4.33
CA TRP A 47 24.26 4.67 3.59
C TRP A 47 22.78 5.08 3.65
N ALA A 48 22.29 5.50 4.81
CA ALA A 48 20.95 6.06 4.96
C ALA A 48 20.69 7.22 4.00
N LYS A 49 21.71 8.07 3.75
CA LYS A 49 21.64 9.15 2.76
C LYS A 49 21.46 8.59 1.35
N GLN A 50 22.26 7.61 0.94
CA GLN A 50 22.14 6.97 -0.37
C GLN A 50 20.74 6.40 -0.63
N PHE A 51 20.12 5.74 0.37
CA PHE A 51 18.75 5.21 0.25
C PHE A 51 17.65 6.29 0.18
N ARG A 52 17.97 7.56 0.42
CA ARG A 52 17.06 8.69 0.20
C ARG A 52 17.26 9.37 -1.16
N GLU A 53 18.36 9.09 -1.85
CA GLU A 53 18.70 9.72 -3.12
C GLU A 53 18.03 9.02 -4.30
N GLU A 54 17.63 9.81 -5.30
CA GLU A 54 16.90 9.33 -6.49
C GLU A 54 17.78 8.40 -7.35
N SER A 55 19.10 8.60 -7.37
CA SER A 55 20.07 7.81 -8.12
C SER A 55 20.01 6.32 -7.79
N LEU A 56 19.90 5.97 -6.51
CA LEU A 56 19.79 4.58 -6.05
C LEU A 56 18.51 3.94 -6.58
N TRP A 57 17.37 4.63 -6.44
CA TRP A 57 16.07 4.10 -6.84
C TRP A 57 15.90 4.05 -8.36
N GLN A 58 16.47 5.00 -9.10
CA GLN A 58 16.53 4.94 -10.57
C GLN A 58 17.34 3.73 -11.03
N THR A 59 18.51 3.49 -10.41
CA THR A 59 19.35 2.32 -10.73
C THR A 59 18.61 1.02 -10.43
N ALA A 60 17.93 0.95 -9.27
CA ALA A 60 17.10 -0.18 -8.89
C ALA A 60 15.96 -0.43 -9.90
N LEU A 61 15.27 0.63 -10.35
CA LEU A 61 14.21 0.54 -11.35
C LEU A 61 14.70 0.00 -12.68
N VAL A 62 15.78 0.57 -13.23
CA VAL A 62 16.35 0.15 -14.51
C VAL A 62 16.79 -1.31 -14.46
N ARG A 63 17.35 -1.75 -13.32
CA ARG A 63 17.80 -3.12 -13.12
C ARG A 63 16.64 -4.11 -12.99
N SER A 64 15.66 -3.82 -12.14
CA SER A 64 14.59 -4.76 -11.80
C SER A 64 13.41 -4.72 -12.79
N PHE A 65 13.20 -3.57 -13.43
CA PHE A 65 12.07 -3.30 -14.31
C PHE A 65 12.50 -2.48 -15.54
N PRO A 66 13.40 -3.02 -16.39
CA PRO A 66 14.01 -2.28 -17.50
C PRO A 66 12.97 -1.69 -18.47
N LEU A 67 11.88 -2.41 -18.72
CA LEU A 67 10.79 -1.98 -19.62
C LEU A 67 9.93 -0.86 -19.02
N ALA A 68 9.72 -0.86 -17.70
CA ALA A 68 8.88 0.13 -17.02
C ALA A 68 9.57 1.50 -16.87
N SER A 69 10.91 1.54 -17.00
CA SER A 69 11.70 2.77 -16.91
C SER A 69 11.33 3.79 -18.00
N GLN A 70 10.79 3.34 -19.15
CA GLN A 70 10.49 4.16 -20.33
C GLN A 70 9.02 4.54 -20.49
N ALA A 71 8.12 4.01 -19.65
CA ALA A 71 6.69 4.23 -19.80
C ALA A 71 6.31 5.71 -19.60
N LYS A 72 5.33 6.21 -20.37
CA LYS A 72 4.83 7.58 -20.29
C LYS A 72 4.12 7.85 -18.95
N ARG A 73 4.08 9.12 -18.53
CA ARG A 73 3.27 9.53 -17.38
C ARG A 73 1.79 9.35 -17.72
N TRP A 74 1.03 8.65 -16.88
CA TRP A 74 -0.41 8.49 -17.06
C TRP A 74 -1.19 9.71 -16.53
N PRO A 75 -2.35 10.03 -17.14
CA PRO A 75 -3.26 11.06 -16.65
C PRO A 75 -4.02 10.58 -15.40
N GLY A 76 -4.72 11.48 -14.73
CA GLY A 76 -5.61 11.15 -13.62
C GLY A 76 -5.12 11.65 -12.24
N PRO A 77 -5.91 11.41 -11.18
CA PRO A 77 -5.70 11.98 -9.86
C PRO A 77 -4.54 11.35 -9.07
N ILE A 78 -4.12 10.12 -9.37
CA ILE A 78 -3.10 9.36 -8.62
C ILE A 78 -1.73 9.52 -9.31
N PRO A 79 -0.78 10.24 -8.68
CA PRO A 79 0.52 10.50 -9.29
C PRO A 79 1.45 9.29 -9.19
N ARG A 80 2.26 9.14 -10.24
CA ARG A 80 3.38 8.18 -10.33
C ARG A 80 4.50 8.44 -9.32
N GLY A 81 4.66 9.68 -8.85
CA GLY A 81 5.72 10.04 -7.90
C GLY A 81 7.15 9.82 -8.44
N LEU A 82 8.12 9.81 -7.52
CA LEU A 82 9.55 9.61 -7.78
C LEU A 82 9.92 8.13 -7.86
N SER A 83 11.18 7.82 -8.18
CA SER A 83 11.61 6.43 -8.44
C SER A 83 11.37 5.48 -7.29
N LYS A 84 11.54 5.93 -6.05
CA LYS A 84 11.24 5.11 -4.88
C LYS A 84 9.77 4.64 -4.88
N ARG A 85 8.83 5.56 -5.15
CA ARG A 85 7.40 5.24 -5.21
C ARG A 85 7.10 4.30 -6.37
N ARG A 86 7.69 4.56 -7.53
CA ARG A 86 7.55 3.71 -8.74
C ARG A 86 8.08 2.30 -8.50
N TYR A 87 9.24 2.18 -7.87
CA TYR A 87 9.84 0.89 -7.53
C TYR A 87 8.94 0.10 -6.60
N ALA A 88 8.42 0.75 -5.55
CA ALA A 88 7.46 0.13 -4.64
C ALA A 88 6.17 -0.30 -5.37
N ALA A 89 5.63 0.54 -6.26
CA ALA A 89 4.45 0.22 -7.04
C ALA A 89 4.67 -1.01 -7.93
N LEU A 90 5.77 -1.06 -8.67
CA LEU A 90 6.11 -2.21 -9.53
C LEU A 90 6.34 -3.49 -8.72
N CYS A 91 6.97 -3.38 -7.54
CA CYS A 91 7.08 -4.51 -6.62
C CYS A 91 5.71 -5.01 -6.17
N VAL A 92 4.79 -4.12 -5.79
CA VAL A 92 3.42 -4.49 -5.43
C VAL A 92 2.74 -5.20 -6.60
N SER A 93 2.80 -4.65 -7.81
CA SER A 93 2.12 -5.22 -8.98
C SER A 93 2.63 -6.61 -9.32
N LYS A 94 3.95 -6.80 -9.28
CA LYS A 94 4.59 -8.08 -9.56
C LYS A 94 4.21 -9.15 -8.53
N HIS A 95 4.21 -8.81 -7.23
CA HIS A 95 4.07 -9.82 -6.17
C HIS A 95 2.64 -10.04 -5.70
N ILE A 96 1.79 -9.01 -5.77
CA ILE A 96 0.40 -9.07 -5.28
C ILE A 96 -0.58 -9.39 -6.43
N PHE A 97 -0.37 -8.80 -7.60
CA PHE A 97 -1.33 -8.92 -8.71
C PHE A 97 -0.86 -9.86 -9.83
N THR A 98 0.41 -10.29 -9.83
CA THR A 98 0.99 -11.21 -10.84
C THR A 98 0.73 -10.77 -12.29
N LEU A 99 0.72 -9.45 -12.53
CA LEU A 99 0.51 -8.87 -13.85
C LEU A 99 1.88 -8.68 -14.55
N ASP A 100 1.89 -8.82 -15.87
CA ASP A 100 3.03 -8.51 -16.75
C ASP A 100 2.60 -7.42 -17.77
N GLY A 101 3.14 -6.20 -17.69
CA GLY A 101 2.93 -5.12 -18.66
C GLY A 101 2.90 -3.68 -18.11
N GLU A 102 2.58 -2.71 -18.97
CA GLU A 102 2.49 -1.28 -18.61
C GLU A 102 1.33 -0.96 -17.65
N MET A 103 0.30 -1.81 -17.61
CA MET A 103 -0.83 -1.70 -16.68
C MET A 103 -0.45 -2.06 -15.24
N ASP A 104 0.72 -2.65 -15.04
CA ASP A 104 1.18 -3.09 -13.73
C ASP A 104 1.46 -1.88 -12.86
N GLU A 105 2.18 -0.88 -13.38
CA GLU A 105 2.64 0.22 -12.55
C GLU A 105 1.47 1.02 -11.96
N ILE A 106 0.44 1.31 -12.75
CA ILE A 106 -0.75 2.04 -12.29
C ILE A 106 -1.52 1.27 -11.22
N VAL A 107 -1.66 -0.05 -11.33
CA VAL A 107 -2.29 -0.89 -10.30
C VAL A 107 -1.52 -0.79 -8.98
N GLY A 108 -0.19 -0.88 -9.05
CA GLY A 108 0.68 -0.75 -7.89
C GLY A 108 0.59 0.63 -7.23
N HIS A 109 0.55 1.71 -8.02
CA HIS A 109 0.38 3.06 -7.48
C HIS A 109 -0.98 3.27 -6.84
N THR A 110 -2.02 2.69 -7.43
CA THR A 110 -3.38 2.76 -6.90
C THR A 110 -3.49 2.00 -5.59
N TYR A 111 -2.86 0.83 -5.49
CA TYR A 111 -2.73 0.09 -4.23
C TYR A 111 -2.00 0.91 -3.16
N LEU A 112 -0.83 1.47 -3.48
CA LEU A 112 -0.06 2.28 -2.52
C LEU A 112 -0.84 3.51 -2.08
N PHE A 113 -1.48 4.21 -3.03
CA PHE A 113 -2.34 5.34 -2.74
C PHE A 113 -3.43 4.96 -1.76
N LEU A 114 -4.19 3.89 -2.05
CA LEU A 114 -5.28 3.47 -1.18
C LEU A 114 -4.74 3.10 0.21
N LYS A 115 -3.70 2.28 0.29
CA LYS A 115 -3.07 1.89 1.56
C LYS A 115 -2.62 3.12 2.37
N GLU A 116 -1.96 4.09 1.74
CA GLU A 116 -1.53 5.33 2.38
C GLU A 116 -2.71 6.14 2.91
N GLN A 117 -3.76 6.33 2.10
CA GLN A 117 -4.96 7.06 2.53
C GLN A 117 -5.66 6.38 3.72
N LEU A 118 -5.65 5.04 3.74
CA LEU A 118 -6.21 4.26 4.84
C LEU A 118 -5.36 4.28 6.10
N GLN A 119 -4.07 4.61 6.02
CA GLN A 119 -3.15 4.67 7.17
C GLN A 119 -3.01 6.08 7.76
N LEU A 120 -3.51 7.12 7.09
CA LEU A 120 -3.46 8.51 7.58
C LEU A 120 -4.53 8.74 8.66
N SER A 121 -4.06 8.87 9.90
CA SER A 121 -4.85 8.78 11.14
C SER A 121 -5.88 9.89 11.39
N THR A 122 -5.72 11.10 10.84
CA THR A 122 -6.49 12.25 11.33
C THR A 122 -7.85 12.44 10.67
N MET A 123 -8.00 12.22 9.36
CA MET A 123 -9.30 12.32 8.63
C MET A 123 -9.21 11.60 7.27
N ALA A 124 -9.06 10.28 7.26
CA ALA A 124 -9.13 9.51 6.02
C ALA A 124 -10.44 9.83 5.27
N PRO A 125 -10.39 10.11 3.95
CA PRO A 125 -11.59 10.32 3.15
C PRO A 125 -12.54 9.12 3.24
N SER A 126 -13.84 9.34 3.01
CA SER A 126 -14.80 8.24 2.99
C SER A 126 -14.40 7.20 1.94
N SER A 127 -14.75 5.94 2.18
CA SER A 127 -14.41 4.85 1.25
C SER A 127 -14.98 5.08 -0.14
N GLY A 128 -16.12 5.77 -0.25
CA GLY A 128 -16.73 6.16 -1.52
C GLY A 128 -15.88 7.17 -2.32
N ILE A 129 -15.29 8.18 -1.67
CA ILE A 129 -14.40 9.14 -2.33
C ILE A 129 -13.12 8.44 -2.81
N LEU A 130 -12.55 7.57 -1.96
CA LEU A 130 -11.36 6.80 -2.31
C LEU A 130 -11.64 5.87 -3.50
N HIS A 131 -12.78 5.16 -3.48
CA HIS A 131 -13.18 4.29 -4.58
C HIS A 131 -13.40 5.08 -5.87
N GLY A 132 -14.11 6.21 -5.82
CA GLY A 132 -14.32 7.07 -6.98
C GLY A 132 -13.02 7.61 -7.58
N THR A 133 -12.06 7.98 -6.74
CA THR A 133 -10.72 8.41 -7.19
C THR A 133 -10.00 7.31 -7.95
N ILE A 134 -10.09 6.06 -7.48
CA ILE A 134 -9.50 4.90 -8.15
C ILE A 134 -10.19 4.62 -9.50
N ILE A 135 -11.52 4.70 -9.54
CA ILE A 135 -12.31 4.55 -10.78
C ILE A 135 -11.89 5.61 -11.80
N ASP A 136 -11.86 6.88 -11.41
CA ASP A 136 -11.49 7.99 -12.29
C ASP A 136 -10.05 7.84 -12.80
N GLN A 137 -9.15 7.31 -11.96
CA GLN A 137 -7.79 7.01 -12.36
C GLN A 137 -7.72 5.99 -13.50
N PHE A 138 -8.46 4.88 -13.42
CA PHE A 138 -8.46 3.87 -14.47
C PHE A 138 -9.19 4.34 -15.74
N ILE A 139 -10.30 5.07 -15.61
CA ILE A 139 -11.03 5.63 -16.75
C ILE A 139 -10.16 6.66 -17.48
N ALA A 140 -9.47 7.56 -16.76
CA ALA A 140 -8.54 8.52 -17.36
C ALA A 140 -7.42 7.82 -18.14
N CYS A 141 -7.05 6.60 -17.73
CA CYS A 141 -6.07 5.75 -18.41
C CYS A 141 -6.68 4.88 -19.52
N GLY A 142 -7.89 5.21 -19.97
CA GLY A 142 -8.54 4.56 -21.12
C GLY A 142 -9.20 3.21 -20.81
N LYS A 143 -9.38 2.84 -19.53
CA LYS A 143 -10.13 1.63 -19.17
C LYS A 143 -11.63 1.86 -19.32
N SER A 144 -12.35 0.80 -19.70
CA SER A 144 -13.81 0.82 -19.62
C SER A 144 -14.27 0.90 -18.16
N ARG A 145 -15.52 1.29 -17.95
CA ARG A 145 -16.14 1.33 -16.61
C ARG A 145 -16.07 -0.03 -15.92
N ASP A 146 -16.28 -1.11 -16.67
CA ASP A 146 -16.26 -2.46 -16.14
C ASP A 146 -14.86 -2.90 -15.71
N VAL A 147 -13.85 -2.63 -16.54
CA VAL A 147 -12.47 -2.96 -16.20
C VAL A 147 -11.97 -2.10 -15.04
N ALA A 148 -12.34 -0.82 -15.00
CA ALA A 148 -12.00 0.07 -13.88
C ALA A 148 -12.61 -0.44 -12.56
N HIS A 149 -13.87 -0.87 -12.58
CA HIS A 149 -14.56 -1.41 -11.41
C HIS A 149 -13.94 -2.72 -10.90
N GLU A 150 -13.60 -3.63 -11.80
CA GLU A 150 -12.96 -4.90 -11.45
C GLU A 150 -11.57 -4.68 -10.85
N LEU A 151 -10.72 -3.87 -11.50
CA LEU A 151 -9.40 -3.53 -10.99
C LEU A 151 -9.48 -2.81 -9.63
N ALA A 152 -10.40 -1.86 -9.48
CA ALA A 152 -10.64 -1.19 -8.20
C ALA A 152 -11.03 -2.20 -7.11
N SER A 153 -11.89 -3.17 -7.43
CA SER A 153 -12.31 -4.21 -6.49
C SER A 153 -11.16 -5.09 -6.05
N GLN A 154 -10.32 -5.53 -6.99
CA GLN A 154 -9.13 -6.33 -6.70
C GLN A 154 -8.15 -5.58 -5.81
N ILE A 155 -7.93 -4.28 -6.07
CA ILE A 155 -7.05 -3.44 -5.27
C ILE A 155 -7.59 -3.24 -3.86
N TRP A 156 -8.89 -2.99 -3.72
CA TRP A 156 -9.52 -2.90 -2.41
C TRP A 156 -9.34 -4.17 -1.59
N LEU A 157 -9.61 -5.34 -2.18
CA LEU A 157 -9.43 -6.63 -1.52
C LEU A 157 -7.97 -6.81 -1.08
N ALA A 158 -7.02 -6.59 -2.00
CA ALA A 158 -5.60 -6.70 -1.70
C ALA A 158 -5.14 -5.74 -0.58
N VAL A 159 -5.64 -4.49 -0.56
CA VAL A 159 -5.30 -3.55 0.52
C VAL A 159 -5.88 -4.03 1.84
N LEU A 160 -7.17 -4.40 1.88
CA LEU A 160 -7.83 -4.89 3.09
C LEU A 160 -7.14 -6.12 3.69
N ASP A 161 -6.66 -7.03 2.84
CA ASP A 161 -5.93 -8.23 3.26
C ASP A 161 -4.53 -7.94 3.83
N ASN A 162 -3.96 -6.77 3.50
CA ASN A 162 -2.62 -6.37 3.88
C ASN A 162 -2.59 -5.18 4.85
N LEU A 163 -3.73 -4.83 5.47
CA LEU A 163 -3.78 -3.90 6.59
C LEU A 163 -3.24 -4.58 7.84
N GLU A 164 -2.51 -3.82 8.66
CA GLU A 164 -2.00 -4.31 9.94
C GLU A 164 -3.14 -4.59 10.92
N GLU A 165 -3.02 -5.68 11.68
CA GLU A 165 -3.99 -6.04 12.72
C GLU A 165 -3.75 -5.21 13.98
N ASN A 166 -4.29 -4.00 13.99
CA ASN A 166 -4.20 -3.07 15.10
C ASN A 166 -5.54 -2.38 15.36
N HIS A 167 -5.65 -1.70 16.51
CA HIS A 167 -6.89 -1.03 16.91
C HIS A 167 -7.34 0.05 15.92
N TYR A 168 -6.39 0.69 15.23
CA TYR A 168 -6.71 1.67 14.21
C TYR A 168 -7.42 1.03 13.00
N THR A 169 -6.92 -0.11 12.51
CA THR A 169 -7.57 -0.89 11.46
C THR A 169 -8.97 -1.33 11.86
N PHE A 170 -9.18 -1.76 13.11
CA PHE A 170 -10.51 -2.06 13.62
C PHE A 170 -11.47 -0.86 13.48
N LEU A 171 -11.07 0.32 13.97
CA LEU A 171 -11.89 1.53 13.88
C LEU A 171 -12.19 1.94 12.43
N LEU A 172 -11.21 1.76 11.53
CA LEU A 172 -11.36 2.01 10.10
C LEU A 172 -12.40 1.07 9.48
N LEU A 173 -12.30 -0.24 9.72
CA LEU A 173 -13.22 -1.23 9.17
C LEU A 173 -14.63 -1.04 9.74
N LYS A 174 -14.75 -0.76 11.04
CA LYS A 174 -16.04 -0.45 11.68
C LYS A 174 -16.69 0.75 11.01
N ARG A 175 -15.92 1.82 10.75
CA ARG A 175 -16.39 2.98 9.98
C ARG A 175 -16.87 2.57 8.60
N PHE A 176 -16.13 1.74 7.87
CA PHE A 176 -16.53 1.29 6.53
C PHE A 176 -17.78 0.43 6.50
N ALA A 177 -18.03 -0.35 7.54
CA ALA A 177 -19.27 -1.12 7.69
C ALA A 177 -20.47 -0.19 7.97
N GLN A 178 -20.25 0.91 8.70
CA GLN A 178 -21.27 1.89 9.08
C GLN A 178 -21.45 3.02 8.06
N GLU A 179 -20.48 3.23 7.16
CA GLU A 179 -20.64 4.07 5.98
C GLU A 179 -21.78 3.49 5.15
N GLY A 180 -22.93 4.14 5.21
CA GLY A 180 -24.11 3.74 4.45
C GLY A 180 -23.78 3.63 2.96
N ASP A 181 -24.49 2.78 2.23
CA ASP A 181 -24.47 2.83 0.77
C ASP A 181 -25.12 4.14 0.34
N VAL A 182 -24.33 5.21 0.25
CA VAL A 182 -24.67 6.31 -0.65
C VAL A 182 -24.87 5.64 -2.00
N PHE A 183 -26.08 5.73 -2.57
CA PHE A 183 -26.42 5.16 -3.87
C PHE A 183 -25.59 5.85 -4.96
N LEU A 184 -24.32 5.47 -5.05
CA LEU A 184 -23.44 5.90 -6.11
C LEU A 184 -23.75 5.03 -7.34
N PRO A 185 -23.92 5.64 -8.51
CA PRO A 185 -24.16 4.87 -9.72
C PRO A 185 -22.95 3.99 -10.01
N TYR A 186 -23.18 2.83 -10.61
CA TYR A 186 -22.10 2.04 -11.18
C TYR A 186 -21.21 2.92 -12.08
N PRO A 187 -19.87 2.80 -12.09
CA PRO A 187 -19.01 1.89 -11.32
C PRO A 187 -18.53 2.44 -9.97
N TYR A 188 -19.10 3.53 -9.47
CA TYR A 188 -18.64 4.26 -8.28
C TYR A 188 -19.09 3.65 -6.95
N SER A 189 -20.01 2.67 -6.99
CA SER A 189 -20.32 1.85 -5.83
C SER A 189 -19.27 0.74 -5.65
N ARG A 190 -18.83 0.51 -4.41
CA ARG A 190 -17.91 -0.61 -4.11
C ARG A 190 -18.62 -1.93 -4.35
N SER A 191 -17.90 -2.89 -4.95
CA SER A 191 -18.45 -4.22 -5.20
C SER A 191 -18.84 -4.95 -3.92
N ILE A 192 -19.82 -5.85 -4.04
CA ILE A 192 -20.31 -6.65 -2.92
C ILE A 192 -19.18 -7.47 -2.26
N LYS A 193 -18.18 -7.90 -3.03
CA LYS A 193 -17.01 -8.63 -2.54
C LYS A 193 -16.16 -7.78 -1.60
N VAL A 194 -15.90 -6.52 -1.97
CA VAL A 194 -15.15 -5.58 -1.13
C VAL A 194 -15.90 -5.29 0.15
N GLN A 195 -17.21 -5.04 0.06
CA GLN A 195 -18.04 -4.81 1.24
C GLN A 195 -18.03 -6.04 2.14
N TRP A 196 -18.27 -7.23 1.59
CA TRP A 196 -18.22 -8.49 2.32
C TRP A 196 -16.92 -8.67 3.08
N ARG A 197 -15.78 -8.40 2.45
CA ARG A 197 -14.46 -8.56 3.07
C ARG A 197 -14.27 -7.67 4.31
N VAL A 198 -14.85 -6.47 4.33
CA VAL A 198 -14.86 -5.60 5.52
C VAL A 198 -15.57 -6.28 6.69
N PHE A 199 -16.77 -6.81 6.47
CA PHE A 199 -17.53 -7.50 7.51
C PHE A 199 -16.86 -8.80 7.95
N GLU A 200 -16.30 -9.55 7.00
CA GLU A 200 -15.57 -10.77 7.29
C GLU A 200 -14.42 -10.49 8.25
N LYS A 201 -13.55 -9.51 7.98
CA LYS A 201 -12.44 -9.14 8.89
C LYS A 201 -12.95 -8.64 10.24
N LEU A 202 -14.05 -7.88 10.29
CA LEU A 202 -14.64 -7.43 11.57
C LEU A 202 -15.12 -8.61 12.45
N PHE A 203 -15.77 -9.60 11.86
CA PHE A 203 -16.34 -10.74 12.60
C PHE A 203 -15.36 -11.91 12.81
N THR A 204 -14.22 -11.90 12.14
CA THR A 204 -13.18 -12.94 12.29
C THR A 204 -11.98 -12.34 13.01
N ASP A 205 -11.18 -11.52 12.32
CA ASP A 205 -9.92 -10.97 12.82
C ASP A 205 -10.10 -10.01 14.02
N PHE A 206 -11.19 -9.23 14.05
CA PHE A 206 -11.41 -8.19 15.08
C PHE A 206 -12.63 -8.44 15.98
N ARG A 207 -13.13 -9.67 16.05
CA ARG A 207 -14.34 -9.99 16.83
C ARG A 207 -14.25 -9.50 18.27
N ASP A 208 -13.12 -9.76 18.91
CA ASP A 208 -12.89 -9.44 20.33
C ASP A 208 -12.79 -7.93 20.60
N CYS A 209 -12.66 -7.11 19.55
CA CYS A 209 -12.69 -5.66 19.65
C CYS A 209 -14.10 -5.08 19.65
N LEU A 210 -15.12 -5.85 19.26
CA LEU A 210 -16.51 -5.40 19.23
C LEU A 210 -17.11 -5.43 20.63
N SER A 211 -17.68 -4.32 21.07
CA SER A 211 -18.58 -4.34 22.21
C SER A 211 -19.88 -5.09 21.86
N HIS A 212 -20.61 -5.54 22.87
CA HIS A 212 -21.87 -6.26 22.66
C HIS A 212 -22.87 -5.46 21.80
N ALA A 213 -22.95 -4.13 22.01
CA ALA A 213 -23.78 -3.24 21.22
C ALA A 213 -23.28 -3.10 19.78
N ASP A 214 -21.96 -2.86 19.61
CA ASP A 214 -21.34 -2.72 18.29
C ASP A 214 -21.52 -3.98 17.43
N TYR A 215 -21.39 -5.16 18.04
CA TYR A 215 -21.57 -6.43 17.36
C TYR A 215 -22.97 -6.54 16.75
N TYR A 216 -24.02 -6.26 17.53
CA TYR A 216 -25.39 -6.35 17.03
C TYR A 216 -25.70 -5.27 15.98
N ASP A 217 -25.18 -4.06 16.12
CA ASP A 217 -25.35 -2.99 15.14
C ASP A 217 -24.70 -3.36 13.80
N VAL A 218 -23.43 -3.78 13.82
CA VAL A 218 -22.70 -4.22 12.61
C VAL A 218 -23.37 -5.45 12.00
N LEU A 219 -23.86 -6.39 12.83
CA LEU A 219 -24.54 -7.60 12.35
C LEU A 219 -25.89 -7.28 11.70
N ALA A 220 -26.63 -6.30 12.22
CA ALA A 220 -27.87 -5.84 11.62
C ALA A 220 -27.60 -5.26 10.22
N ILE A 221 -26.57 -4.43 10.07
CA ILE A 221 -26.15 -3.89 8.76
C ILE A 221 -25.71 -5.02 7.81
N ALA A 222 -24.96 -6.01 8.31
CA ALA A 222 -24.55 -7.15 7.51
C ALA A 222 -25.76 -7.93 6.99
N LYS A 223 -26.79 -8.15 7.82
CA LYS A 223 -28.01 -8.86 7.44
C LYS A 223 -28.86 -8.09 6.42
N THR A 224 -28.86 -6.75 6.44
CA THR A 224 -29.60 -6.00 5.42
C THR A 224 -28.89 -6.01 4.08
N LYS A 225 -27.55 -6.03 4.08
CA LYS A 225 -26.73 -6.05 2.87
C LYS A 225 -26.57 -7.44 2.26
N PHE A 226 -26.41 -8.47 3.09
CA PHE A 226 -26.08 -9.82 2.65
C PHE A 226 -27.11 -10.82 3.16
N GLN A 227 -27.64 -11.62 2.24
CA GLN A 227 -28.49 -12.76 2.57
C GLN A 227 -28.12 -13.93 1.66
N PRO A 228 -27.71 -15.09 2.21
CA PRO A 228 -27.50 -15.37 3.64
C PRO A 228 -26.19 -14.78 4.19
N ILE A 229 -26.10 -14.63 5.53
CA ILE A 229 -24.84 -14.35 6.23
C ILE A 229 -24.16 -15.65 6.71
N PRO A 230 -22.82 -15.69 6.81
CA PRO A 230 -22.10 -16.86 7.30
C PRO A 230 -22.39 -17.16 8.77
N SER A 231 -22.54 -18.44 9.10
CA SER A 231 -22.61 -18.89 10.50
C SER A 231 -21.36 -18.52 11.30
N ALA A 232 -20.21 -18.45 10.64
CA ALA A 232 -18.97 -18.00 11.27
C ALA A 232 -19.05 -16.56 11.83
N TRP A 233 -19.94 -15.71 11.31
CA TRP A 233 -20.16 -14.36 11.84
C TRP A 233 -21.10 -14.34 13.05
N LEU A 234 -21.75 -15.47 13.35
CA LEU A 234 -22.65 -15.65 14.48
C LEU A 234 -21.89 -16.36 15.60
N GLY A 235 -21.61 -15.68 16.70
CA GLY A 235 -20.95 -16.34 17.82
C GLY A 235 -20.33 -15.36 18.82
N TYR A 236 -21.09 -14.33 19.15
CA TYR A 236 -20.87 -13.57 20.38
C TYR A 236 -21.66 -14.24 21.50
#